data_AF-A0A1J1DYD1-F1
#
_entry.id   AF-A0A1J1DYD1-F1
#
_cell.length_a   1.000
_cell.length_b   1.000
_cell.length_c   1.000
_cell.angle_alpha   90.00
_cell.angle_beta   90.00
_cell.angle_gamma   90.00
#
_symmetry.space_group_name_H-M   'P 1'
#
loop_
_entity.id
_entity.type
_entity.pdbx_description
1 polymer ?
#
loop_
_entity_poly.entity_id
_entity_poly.type
_entity_poly.pdbx_seq_one_letter_code
_entity_poly.pdbx_strand_id
1 'polypeptide(L)'
;MKFRYVQITLLGMFFLFASCSNKEIKNPMEITSFKFEAEKNPGLDRDIVGVIDNISETISVVISDKDLEKHLFTTFTPSIKFEGVKVYPPDVKFDFSDPAEYVVYSKNGDFKTYSVDVLFKDIFISKWKVKVNEEVCLPIYNGGTYDFYVNWGDGTTDEHIRNWTDGRHRYTASDKYTITITGKIQGFNFGEVRESRDKIIDISSWGNLKLGNRGSHFNKCTNLNISSKDNPNLKGVTNMSGMFSGCTKFNGNISDWDMSNVTNIAGMFSRASSFNQDISRWDVSNVINMSTLFTEATLFNQDISGWDVSKVTNMEALFTRATSFNQNINRWDVSSVTNMKGMFSKAENFNQPLNDWDISKVRNMSFMFSAADSFNQDISPWKVEKVTSCRLFNYAGVLSPAFRPNFTACNF
;
A
#
# COMPACT_ATOMS: atom_id res chain seq x y z
N MET A 1 26.76 19.82 74.99
CA MET A 1 26.35 19.11 73.75
C MET A 1 27.31 19.49 72.63
N LYS A 2 27.62 18.53 71.74
CA LYS A 2 28.94 18.28 71.12
C LYS A 2 29.50 19.36 70.17
N PHE A 3 30.74 19.76 70.51
CA PHE A 3 31.95 20.12 69.71
C PHE A 3 31.83 20.87 68.37
N ARG A 4 32.16 22.17 68.35
CA ARG A 4 33.49 22.80 68.05
C ARG A 4 33.85 22.84 66.56
N TYR A 5 33.53 23.97 65.93
CA TYR A 5 34.32 24.54 64.84
C TYR A 5 35.41 25.44 65.44
N VAL A 6 36.60 25.49 64.83
CA VAL A 6 37.34 26.72 64.46
C VAL A 6 38.71 26.35 63.84
N GLN A 7 38.90 26.91 62.62
CA GLN A 7 40.09 27.37 61.88
C GLN A 7 41.35 26.52 61.77
N ILE A 8 41.93 26.44 60.55
CA ILE A 8 43.13 27.21 60.14
C ILE A 8 43.08 27.49 58.62
N THR A 9 43.39 28.73 58.24
CA THR A 9 43.61 29.25 56.89
C THR A 9 45.06 29.10 56.41
N LEU A 10 45.18 28.98 55.08
CA LEU A 10 46.16 29.59 54.16
C LEU A 10 47.40 28.80 53.67
N LEU A 11 47.50 28.84 52.33
CA LEU A 11 48.67 29.09 51.49
C LEU A 11 49.34 27.90 50.76
N GLY A 12 49.00 27.80 49.47
CA GLY A 12 49.98 27.76 48.37
C GLY A 12 50.58 26.41 47.95
N MET A 13 50.27 25.96 46.73
CA MET A 13 51.30 25.66 45.72
C MET A 13 50.68 25.26 44.38
N PHE A 14 51.27 25.82 43.33
CA PHE A 14 51.13 25.44 41.93
C PHE A 14 51.15 23.92 41.73
N PHE A 15 50.13 23.38 41.05
CA PHE A 15 50.30 22.16 40.26
C PHE A 15 50.01 22.51 38.81
N LEU A 16 51.01 22.24 37.95
CA LEU A 16 50.87 22.22 36.50
C LEU A 16 49.66 21.34 36.15
N PHE A 17 48.68 21.91 35.46
CA PHE A 17 47.74 21.11 34.70
C PHE A 17 48.52 20.49 33.52
N ALA A 18 48.96 19.25 33.70
CA ALA A 18 49.23 18.39 32.56
C ALA A 18 47.89 18.22 31.83
N SER A 19 47.77 18.79 30.64
CA SER A 19 46.66 18.52 29.74
C SER A 19 46.77 17.08 29.28
N CYS A 20 46.25 16.14 30.07
CA CYS A 20 45.77 14.88 29.52
C CYS A 20 44.63 15.25 28.58
N SER A 21 44.91 15.25 27.27
CA SER A 21 43.85 15.09 26.29
C SER A 21 43.13 13.80 26.68
N ASN A 22 41.92 13.90 27.24
CA ASN A 22 40.97 12.81 27.16
C ASN A 22 40.80 12.56 25.67
N LYS A 23 41.57 11.60 25.14
CA LYS A 23 41.12 10.86 23.97
C LYS A 23 39.79 10.30 24.40
N GLU A 24 38.69 10.88 23.91
CA GLU A 24 37.43 10.15 23.88
C GLU A 24 37.78 8.75 23.38
N ILE A 25 37.59 7.76 24.24
CA ILE A 25 37.70 6.37 23.82
C ILE A 25 36.57 6.23 22.83
N LYS A 26 36.89 6.30 21.53
CA LYS A 26 35.95 5.88 20.49
C LYS A 26 35.53 4.47 20.90
N ASN A 27 34.25 4.31 21.21
CA ASN A 27 33.60 3.03 21.37
C ASN A 27 32.99 2.73 20.01
N PRO A 28 33.76 2.18 19.06
CA PRO A 28 33.21 1.97 17.75
C PRO A 28 32.14 0.87 17.84
N MET A 29 31.02 1.13 17.17
CA MET A 29 29.85 0.26 17.08
C MET A 29 29.35 0.24 15.63
N GLU A 30 30.27 0.41 14.68
CA GLU A 30 29.91 0.61 13.28
C GLU A 30 30.01 -0.70 12.51
N ILE A 31 28.98 -0.99 11.70
CA ILE A 31 29.13 -1.97 10.62
C ILE A 31 29.96 -1.31 9.52
N THR A 32 31.07 -1.95 9.14
CA THR A 32 32.01 -1.44 8.12
C THR A 32 31.89 -2.16 6.78
N SER A 33 31.27 -3.34 6.78
CA SER A 33 30.98 -4.10 5.57
C SER A 33 29.78 -5.01 5.81
N PHE A 34 28.88 -5.08 4.85
CA PHE A 34 27.78 -6.04 4.82
C PHE A 34 27.70 -6.60 3.39
N LYS A 35 27.74 -7.93 3.25
CA LYS A 35 27.65 -8.58 1.94
C LYS A 35 26.97 -9.94 2.01
N PHE A 36 26.34 -10.33 0.90
CA PHE A 36 25.98 -11.72 0.64
C PHE A 36 27.05 -12.30 -0.29
N GLU A 37 27.88 -13.19 0.25
CA GLU A 37 28.92 -13.90 -0.52
C GLU A 37 28.27 -15.03 -1.33
N ALA A 38 28.63 -15.17 -2.60
CA ALA A 38 28.10 -16.23 -3.46
C ALA A 38 28.45 -17.63 -2.93
N GLU A 39 29.64 -17.79 -2.35
CA GLU A 39 30.09 -19.05 -1.73
C GLU A 39 29.22 -19.49 -0.53
N LYS A 40 28.63 -18.54 0.21
CA LYS A 40 27.76 -18.83 1.36
C LYS A 40 26.28 -18.89 0.98
N ASN A 41 25.94 -18.46 -0.23
CA ASN A 41 24.57 -18.33 -0.70
C ASN A 41 24.45 -18.99 -2.08
N PRO A 42 24.40 -20.34 -2.13
CA PRO A 42 24.20 -21.06 -3.38
C PRO A 42 22.99 -20.52 -4.13
N GLY A 43 23.21 -20.18 -5.39
CA GLY A 43 22.25 -19.48 -6.25
C GLY A 43 22.62 -18.04 -6.55
N LEU A 44 23.45 -17.36 -5.76
CA LEU A 44 23.98 -16.07 -6.18
C LEU A 44 25.05 -16.24 -7.27
N ASP A 45 24.88 -15.55 -8.40
CA ASP A 45 25.87 -15.56 -9.50
C ASP A 45 27.14 -14.76 -9.16
N ARG A 46 27.06 -13.89 -8.14
CA ARG A 46 28.15 -13.02 -7.68
C ARG A 46 27.92 -12.53 -6.25
N ASP A 47 28.96 -12.02 -5.63
CA ASP A 47 28.85 -11.29 -4.36
C ASP A 47 27.96 -10.04 -4.51
N ILE A 48 27.07 -9.84 -3.55
CA ILE A 48 26.21 -8.66 -3.45
C ILE A 48 26.62 -7.86 -2.21
N VAL A 49 27.00 -6.59 -2.42
CA VAL A 49 27.48 -5.70 -1.35
C VAL A 49 26.36 -4.75 -0.95
N GLY A 50 26.12 -4.61 0.35
CA GLY A 50 25.21 -3.63 0.92
C GLY A 50 25.83 -2.25 1.03
N VAL A 51 25.02 -1.22 0.80
CA VAL A 51 25.39 0.18 1.02
C VAL A 51 25.04 0.55 2.45
N ILE A 52 26.03 0.95 3.23
CA ILE A 52 25.87 1.31 4.65
C ILE A 52 25.74 2.83 4.76
N ASP A 53 24.68 3.29 5.40
CA ASP A 53 24.54 4.67 5.86
C ASP A 53 24.63 4.70 7.38
N ASN A 54 25.77 5.16 7.88
CA ASN A 54 26.03 5.23 9.32
C ASN A 54 25.27 6.36 10.03
N ILE A 55 24.71 7.32 9.29
CA ILE A 55 23.93 8.45 9.83
C ILE A 55 22.50 8.00 10.07
N SER A 56 21.89 7.36 9.06
CA SER A 56 20.53 6.81 9.20
C SER A 56 20.48 5.42 9.83
N GLU A 57 21.66 4.81 10.06
CA GLU A 57 21.80 3.47 10.64
C GLU A 57 21.09 2.41 9.77
N THR A 58 21.19 2.56 8.46
CA THR A 58 20.57 1.67 7.48
C THR A 58 21.61 0.97 6.62
N ILE A 59 21.25 -0.22 6.16
CA ILE A 59 22.02 -0.97 5.17
C ILE A 59 21.06 -1.34 4.05
N SER A 60 21.30 -0.82 2.86
CA SER A 60 20.49 -1.10 1.67
C SER A 60 21.18 -2.12 0.78
N VAL A 61 20.47 -3.19 0.43
CA VAL A 61 20.92 -4.21 -0.52
C VAL A 61 19.95 -4.27 -1.69
N VAL A 62 20.46 -4.41 -2.91
CA VAL A 62 19.62 -4.59 -4.11
C VAL A 62 19.97 -5.93 -4.73
N ILE A 63 18.97 -6.77 -4.93
CA ILE A 63 19.08 -8.07 -5.59
C ILE A 63 18.08 -8.09 -6.75
N SER A 64 18.54 -8.42 -7.96
CA SER A 64 17.67 -8.58 -9.13
C SER A 64 17.55 -10.04 -9.54
N ASP A 65 16.56 -10.36 -10.38
CA ASP A 65 16.41 -11.69 -10.98
C ASP A 65 17.65 -12.16 -11.78
N LYS A 66 18.52 -11.24 -12.21
CA LYS A 66 19.78 -11.54 -12.92
C LYS A 66 20.95 -11.87 -12.01
N ASP A 67 20.83 -11.59 -10.72
CA ASP A 67 21.85 -11.95 -9.73
C ASP A 67 21.63 -13.37 -9.19
N LEU A 68 20.63 -14.07 -9.74
CA LEU A 68 19.97 -15.21 -9.15
C LEU A 68 19.92 -16.39 -10.14
N GLU A 69 20.55 -17.52 -9.80
CA GLU A 69 20.23 -18.82 -10.39
C GLU A 69 18.74 -19.12 -10.19
N LYS A 70 18.14 -19.89 -11.09
CA LYS A 70 16.68 -19.98 -11.33
C LYS A 70 15.80 -20.47 -10.15
N HIS A 71 16.35 -20.65 -8.95
CA HIS A 71 15.71 -21.23 -7.77
C HIS A 71 15.70 -20.33 -6.53
N LEU A 72 15.68 -18.99 -6.67
CA LEU A 72 16.04 -18.17 -5.51
C LEU A 72 14.93 -17.74 -4.55
N PHE A 73 15.38 -17.82 -3.30
CA PHE A 73 14.70 -17.64 -2.04
C PHE A 73 14.99 -16.23 -1.52
N THR A 74 14.15 -15.72 -0.64
CA THR A 74 14.42 -14.49 0.12
C THR A 74 15.39 -14.70 1.27
N THR A 75 15.98 -15.91 1.40
CA THR A 75 16.82 -16.30 2.54
C THR A 75 18.31 -16.28 2.24
N PHE A 76 19.07 -15.45 2.96
CA PHE A 76 20.51 -15.26 2.75
C PHE A 76 21.29 -15.34 4.07
N THR A 77 22.56 -15.72 3.96
CA THR A 77 23.56 -15.66 5.05
C THR A 77 24.49 -14.48 4.77
N PRO A 78 24.42 -13.38 5.55
CA PRO A 78 25.32 -12.26 5.39
C PRO A 78 26.72 -12.56 5.91
N SER A 79 27.68 -11.77 5.45
CA SER A 79 29.02 -11.66 6.02
C SER A 79 29.24 -10.23 6.46
N ILE A 80 29.40 -10.05 7.77
CA ILE A 80 29.40 -8.73 8.40
C ILE A 80 30.78 -8.45 8.99
N LYS A 81 31.37 -7.31 8.59
CA LYS A 81 32.52 -6.73 9.30
C LYS A 81 32.04 -5.53 10.09
N PHE A 82 32.49 -5.43 11.33
CA PHE A 82 32.07 -4.37 12.24
C PHE A 82 33.22 -4.01 13.19
N GLU A 83 33.17 -2.80 13.71
CA GLU A 83 33.99 -2.35 14.81
C GLU A 83 33.13 -2.40 16.09
N GLY A 84 33.55 -3.21 17.06
CA GLY A 84 32.80 -3.49 18.28
C GLY A 84 33.31 -4.79 18.93
N VAL A 85 32.55 -5.34 19.88
CA VAL A 85 32.84 -6.68 20.44
C VAL A 85 31.95 -7.76 19.86
N LYS A 86 30.77 -7.38 19.37
CA LYS A 86 29.76 -8.35 18.91
C LYS A 86 28.74 -7.72 17.99
N VAL A 87 28.25 -8.50 17.03
CA VAL A 87 27.05 -8.20 16.23
C VAL A 87 26.01 -9.31 16.41
N TYR A 88 24.74 -8.94 16.42
CA TYR A 88 23.61 -9.85 16.55
C TYR A 88 22.47 -9.48 15.59
N PRO A 89 21.82 -10.44 14.91
CA PRO A 89 22.17 -11.85 14.88
C PRO A 89 23.55 -12.09 14.23
N PRO A 90 24.24 -13.20 14.55
CA PRO A 90 25.49 -13.55 13.88
C PRO A 90 25.24 -13.90 12.40
N ASP A 91 26.27 -14.29 11.65
CA ASP A 91 26.17 -14.70 10.24
C ASP A 91 25.32 -15.99 10.07
N VAL A 92 24.01 -15.86 10.23
CA VAL A 92 23.01 -16.92 10.13
C VAL A 92 22.11 -16.67 8.94
N LYS A 93 21.61 -17.75 8.34
CA LYS A 93 20.62 -17.68 7.27
C LYS A 93 19.33 -17.05 7.80
N PHE A 94 18.89 -15.98 7.14
CA PHE A 94 17.72 -15.19 7.53
C PHE A 94 16.85 -14.86 6.32
N ASP A 95 15.53 -14.79 6.50
CA ASP A 95 14.58 -14.36 5.45
C ASP A 95 14.50 -12.83 5.39
N PHE A 96 15.07 -12.24 4.34
CA PHE A 96 15.09 -10.80 4.10
C PHE A 96 13.88 -10.31 3.29
N SER A 97 12.80 -11.10 3.19
CA SER A 97 11.51 -10.61 2.64
C SER A 97 10.90 -9.48 3.47
N ASP A 98 11.32 -9.35 4.73
CA ASP A 98 11.10 -8.21 5.61
C ASP A 98 12.45 -7.60 6.03
N PRO A 99 12.47 -6.32 6.47
CA PRO A 99 13.65 -5.71 7.08
C PRO A 99 14.21 -6.54 8.24
N ALA A 100 15.54 -6.61 8.34
CA ALA A 100 16.24 -7.33 9.40
C ALA A 100 17.03 -6.35 10.29
N GLU A 101 16.96 -6.52 11.62
CA GLU A 101 17.71 -5.67 12.55
C GLU A 101 19.02 -6.34 12.98
N TYR A 102 20.11 -5.56 12.97
CA TYR A 102 21.43 -5.97 13.46
C TYR A 102 21.94 -5.02 14.53
N VAL A 103 22.34 -5.55 15.68
CA VAL A 103 22.82 -4.77 16.84
C VAL A 103 24.31 -5.00 17.05
N VAL A 104 25.10 -3.93 16.99
CA VAL A 104 26.54 -3.93 17.30
C VAL A 104 26.76 -3.44 18.71
N TYR A 105 27.50 -4.21 19.52
CA TYR A 105 27.82 -3.89 20.91
C TYR A 105 29.26 -3.39 21.04
N SER A 106 29.47 -2.40 21.91
CA SER A 106 30.79 -1.94 22.34
C SER A 106 31.32 -2.76 23.53
N LYS A 107 32.58 -2.53 23.91
CA LYS A 107 33.20 -3.15 25.10
C LYS A 107 32.51 -2.77 26.42
N ASN A 108 31.84 -1.62 26.47
CA ASN A 108 31.25 -1.10 27.70
C ASN A 108 29.75 -1.44 27.84
N GLY A 109 29.18 -2.16 26.87
CA GLY A 109 27.76 -2.53 26.86
C GLY A 109 26.85 -1.58 26.08
N ASP A 110 27.37 -0.45 25.58
CA ASP A 110 26.64 0.40 24.62
C ASP A 110 26.36 -0.37 23.33
N PHE A 111 25.29 -0.01 22.62
CA PHE A 111 24.93 -0.65 21.36
C PHE A 111 24.45 0.35 20.30
N LYS A 112 24.55 -0.07 19.04
CA LYS A 112 24.02 0.61 17.85
C LYS A 112 23.22 -0.39 17.01
N THR A 113 22.01 -0.02 16.60
CA THR A 113 21.13 -0.89 15.79
C THR A 113 21.16 -0.42 14.34
N TYR A 114 21.29 -1.36 13.42
CA TYR A 114 21.22 -1.15 11.98
C TYR A 114 20.00 -1.87 11.42
N SER A 115 19.21 -1.18 10.59
CA SER A 115 18.14 -1.80 9.80
C SER A 115 18.70 -2.21 8.44
N VAL A 116 18.63 -3.50 8.11
CA VAL A 116 19.03 -4.05 6.81
C VAL A 116 17.78 -4.24 5.95
N ASP A 117 17.76 -3.55 4.82
CA ASP A 117 16.68 -3.57 3.86
C ASP A 117 17.16 -4.15 2.53
N VAL A 118 16.50 -5.23 2.10
CA VAL A 118 16.77 -5.86 0.79
C VAL A 118 15.66 -5.49 -0.18
N LEU A 119 16.02 -4.80 -1.26
CA LEU A 119 15.14 -4.51 -2.38
C LEU A 119 15.28 -5.60 -3.44
N PHE A 120 14.23 -6.39 -3.62
CA PHE A 120 14.14 -7.41 -4.67
C PHE A 120 13.58 -6.81 -5.96
N LYS A 121 14.44 -6.54 -6.93
CA LYS A 121 14.03 -6.06 -8.25
C LYS A 121 13.62 -7.22 -9.13
N ASP A 122 12.58 -7.00 -9.93
CA ASP A 122 12.11 -7.95 -10.93
C ASP A 122 11.64 -9.32 -10.35
N ILE A 123 11.31 -9.35 -9.05
CA ILE A 123 10.83 -10.54 -8.33
C ILE A 123 9.52 -10.17 -7.63
N PHE A 124 8.44 -10.86 -7.96
CA PHE A 124 7.18 -10.71 -7.25
C PHE A 124 7.23 -11.55 -5.97
N ILE A 125 6.95 -10.93 -4.82
CA ILE A 125 6.99 -11.57 -3.50
C ILE A 125 5.65 -11.37 -2.81
N SER A 126 5.04 -12.46 -2.38
CA SER A 126 3.75 -12.45 -1.70
C SER A 126 3.73 -13.43 -0.53
N LYS A 127 2.95 -13.13 0.50
CA LYS A 127 2.78 -14.01 1.67
C LYS A 127 1.38 -14.58 1.69
N TRP A 128 1.29 -15.87 2.04
CA TRP A 128 0.06 -16.66 2.00
C TRP A 128 -0.13 -17.41 3.30
N LYS A 129 -1.33 -17.34 3.87
CA LYS A 129 -1.72 -18.15 5.03
C LYS A 129 -2.44 -19.41 4.53
N VAL A 130 -1.86 -20.57 4.80
CA VAL A 130 -2.34 -21.85 4.29
C VAL A 130 -2.51 -22.83 5.44
N LYS A 131 -3.55 -23.68 5.40
CA LYS A 131 -3.71 -24.79 6.36
C LYS A 131 -3.17 -26.10 5.80
N VAL A 132 -2.98 -27.07 6.68
CA VAL A 132 -2.62 -28.44 6.32
C VAL A 132 -3.54 -28.99 5.23
N ASN A 133 -2.93 -29.56 4.19
CA ASN A 133 -3.58 -30.12 3.00
C ASN A 133 -4.38 -29.13 2.15
N GLU A 134 -4.31 -27.82 2.41
CA GLU A 134 -4.87 -26.81 1.50
C GLU A 134 -3.97 -26.60 0.29
N GLU A 135 -4.60 -26.24 -0.82
CA GLU A 135 -3.94 -25.89 -2.08
C GLU A 135 -3.93 -24.37 -2.25
N VAL A 136 -2.80 -23.80 -2.69
CA VAL A 136 -2.74 -22.46 -3.27
C VAL A 136 -2.82 -22.60 -4.78
N CYS A 137 -3.84 -21.97 -5.36
CA CYS A 137 -3.97 -21.70 -6.78
C CYS A 137 -3.59 -20.23 -7.03
N LEU A 138 -2.52 -20.00 -7.79
CA LEU A 138 -2.11 -18.67 -8.25
C LEU A 138 -3.21 -18.10 -9.17
N PRO A 139 -3.52 -16.79 -9.10
CA PRO A 139 -4.62 -16.21 -9.86
C PRO A 139 -4.25 -15.91 -11.33
N ILE A 140 -3.58 -16.86 -11.98
CA ILE A 140 -3.25 -16.83 -13.41
C ILE A 140 -4.41 -17.45 -14.20
N TYR A 141 -4.77 -16.87 -15.34
CA TYR A 141 -5.96 -17.24 -16.10
C TYR A 141 -5.67 -17.39 -17.61
N ASN A 142 -6.63 -17.98 -18.33
CA ASN A 142 -6.55 -18.11 -19.78
C ASN A 142 -6.56 -16.72 -20.47
N GLY A 143 -5.49 -16.42 -21.20
CA GLY A 143 -5.29 -15.12 -21.86
C GLY A 143 -4.23 -14.24 -21.21
N GLY A 144 -3.54 -14.72 -20.18
CA GLY A 144 -2.24 -14.16 -19.78
C GLY A 144 -1.07 -14.73 -20.58
N THR A 145 0.13 -14.25 -20.29
CA THR A 145 1.38 -14.74 -20.90
C THR A 145 2.39 -15.07 -19.81
N TYR A 146 2.78 -16.33 -19.77
CA TYR A 146 3.54 -16.90 -18.67
C TYR A 146 4.79 -17.62 -19.18
N ASP A 147 5.91 -17.37 -18.52
CA ASP A 147 7.12 -18.21 -18.54
C ASP A 147 7.88 -17.82 -17.27
N PHE A 148 7.44 -18.36 -16.14
CA PHE A 148 7.93 -17.97 -14.83
C PHE A 148 8.30 -19.19 -13.97
N TYR A 149 9.13 -18.93 -12.96
CA TYR A 149 9.50 -19.87 -11.92
C TYR A 149 8.81 -19.46 -10.63
N VAL A 150 8.38 -20.43 -9.83
CA VAL A 150 7.78 -20.18 -8.53
C VAL A 150 8.49 -20.97 -7.45
N ASN A 151 8.78 -20.29 -6.36
CA ASN A 151 9.16 -20.90 -5.11
C ASN A 151 7.97 -20.84 -4.17
N TRP A 152 7.52 -21.99 -3.68
CA TRP A 152 6.33 -22.08 -2.85
C TRP A 152 6.60 -21.76 -1.38
N GLY A 153 7.87 -21.55 -1.00
CA GLY A 153 8.26 -21.18 0.36
C GLY A 153 8.25 -22.34 1.36
N ASP A 154 7.92 -23.56 0.93
CA ASP A 154 7.98 -24.79 1.73
C ASP A 154 9.18 -25.70 1.35
N GLY A 155 10.12 -25.16 0.57
CA GLY A 155 11.27 -25.88 0.03
C GLY A 155 11.02 -26.53 -1.33
N THR A 156 9.81 -26.41 -1.89
CA THR A 156 9.49 -26.85 -3.25
C THR A 156 9.45 -25.70 -4.25
N THR A 157 9.71 -26.01 -5.52
CA THR A 157 9.72 -25.04 -6.63
C THR A 157 9.11 -25.68 -7.87
N ASP A 158 8.41 -24.88 -8.67
CA ASP A 158 8.04 -25.25 -10.04
C ASP A 158 8.74 -24.33 -11.05
N GLU A 159 9.13 -24.91 -12.16
CA GLU A 159 9.84 -24.22 -13.23
C GLU A 159 8.97 -24.09 -14.48
N HIS A 160 9.19 -23.01 -15.23
CA HIS A 160 8.60 -22.84 -16.56
C HIS A 160 7.08 -22.99 -16.58
N ILE A 161 6.39 -22.37 -15.62
CA ILE A 161 4.94 -22.27 -15.64
C ILE A 161 4.55 -21.43 -16.87
N ARG A 162 3.98 -22.11 -17.86
CA ARG A 162 3.51 -21.54 -19.13
C ARG A 162 2.01 -21.69 -19.32
N ASN A 163 1.39 -22.67 -18.66
CA ASN A 163 -0.04 -22.89 -18.71
C ASN A 163 -0.70 -22.37 -17.42
N TRP A 164 -1.86 -21.74 -17.58
CA TRP A 164 -2.62 -21.16 -16.45
C TRP A 164 -3.16 -22.22 -15.49
N THR A 165 -3.15 -23.50 -15.88
CA THR A 165 -3.54 -24.62 -15.03
C THR A 165 -2.46 -25.07 -14.06
N ASP A 166 -1.20 -24.70 -14.31
CA ASP A 166 -0.04 -25.31 -13.65
C ASP A 166 0.38 -24.54 -12.38
N GLY A 167 -0.22 -23.38 -12.11
CA GLY A 167 0.07 -22.56 -10.93
C GLY A 167 -0.65 -23.05 -9.67
N ARG A 168 -0.53 -24.33 -9.31
CA ARG A 168 -1.22 -24.94 -8.16
C ARG A 168 -0.24 -25.74 -7.30
N HIS A 169 -0.33 -25.56 -5.99
CA HIS A 169 0.53 -26.28 -5.03
C HIS A 169 -0.18 -26.63 -3.74
N ARG A 170 0.07 -27.83 -3.21
CA ARG A 170 -0.56 -28.34 -1.99
C ARG A 170 0.45 -28.40 -0.85
N TYR A 171 0.09 -27.75 0.25
CA TYR A 171 0.92 -27.68 1.45
C TYR A 171 0.60 -28.81 2.42
N THR A 172 1.63 -29.38 3.04
CA THR A 172 1.52 -30.48 4.00
C THR A 172 1.44 -30.03 5.45
N ALA A 173 1.68 -28.73 5.72
CA ALA A 173 1.61 -28.13 7.04
C ALA A 173 0.81 -26.82 7.00
N SER A 174 0.33 -26.39 8.18
CA SER A 174 -0.30 -25.07 8.32
C SER A 174 0.77 -24.05 8.67
N ASP A 175 0.95 -23.03 7.83
CA ASP A 175 1.88 -21.94 8.11
C ASP A 175 1.55 -20.69 7.27
N LYS A 176 2.39 -19.66 7.43
CA LYS A 176 2.54 -18.57 6.48
C LYS A 176 3.71 -18.88 5.56
N TYR A 177 3.46 -18.87 4.26
CA TYR A 177 4.47 -19.15 3.25
C TYR A 177 4.76 -17.89 2.43
N THR A 178 6.03 -17.63 2.19
CA THR A 178 6.51 -16.60 1.27
C THR A 178 6.66 -17.23 -0.12
N ILE A 179 5.78 -16.84 -1.04
CA ILE A 179 5.83 -17.27 -2.44
C ILE A 179 6.60 -16.23 -3.24
N THR A 180 7.65 -16.66 -3.94
CA THR A 180 8.43 -15.82 -4.86
C THR A 180 8.21 -16.25 -6.31
N ILE A 181 8.08 -15.27 -7.21
CA ILE A 181 7.90 -15.51 -8.64
C ILE A 181 8.92 -14.68 -9.43
N THR A 182 9.67 -15.35 -10.31
CA THR A 182 10.65 -14.74 -11.22
C THR A 182 10.31 -15.08 -12.67
N GLY A 183 10.75 -14.25 -13.62
CA GLY A 183 10.44 -14.42 -15.04
C GLY A 183 9.14 -13.72 -15.46
N LYS A 184 8.51 -14.21 -16.53
CA LYS A 184 7.40 -13.49 -17.17
C LYS A 184 6.06 -13.88 -16.57
N ILE A 185 5.44 -12.97 -15.81
CA ILE A 185 4.07 -13.13 -15.29
C ILE A 185 3.17 -11.95 -15.70
N GLN A 186 2.41 -12.16 -16.77
CA GLN A 186 1.47 -11.16 -17.31
C GLN A 186 0.05 -11.72 -17.26
N GLY A 187 -0.78 -11.18 -16.36
CA GLY A 187 -2.12 -11.69 -16.07
C GLY A 187 -2.18 -12.32 -14.68
N PHE A 188 -2.64 -11.53 -13.71
CA PHE A 188 -2.79 -11.95 -12.31
C PHE A 188 -4.08 -11.34 -11.77
N ASN A 189 -5.12 -12.15 -11.61
CA ASN A 189 -6.47 -11.65 -11.43
C ASN A 189 -7.34 -12.56 -10.58
N PHE A 190 -7.55 -12.14 -9.33
CA PHE A 190 -8.44 -12.85 -8.43
C PHE A 190 -9.91 -12.80 -8.88
N GLY A 191 -10.33 -11.79 -9.64
CA GLY A 191 -11.63 -11.72 -10.32
C GLY A 191 -11.96 -12.97 -11.15
N GLU A 192 -10.96 -13.46 -11.88
CA GLU A 192 -11.01 -14.63 -12.77
C GLU A 192 -10.80 -15.95 -11.99
N VAL A 193 -9.83 -15.99 -11.07
CA VAL A 193 -9.46 -17.18 -10.30
C VAL A 193 -9.60 -16.91 -8.80
N ARG A 194 -10.53 -17.60 -8.14
CA ARG A 194 -11.08 -17.20 -6.84
C ARG A 194 -10.62 -18.06 -5.67
N GLU A 195 -10.05 -19.22 -5.95
CA GLU A 195 -9.82 -20.33 -5.02
C GLU A 195 -8.87 -20.00 -3.85
N SER A 196 -8.09 -18.93 -3.99
CA SER A 196 -7.07 -18.56 -3.00
C SER A 196 -7.17 -17.10 -2.53
N ARG A 197 -8.29 -16.41 -2.82
CA ARG A 197 -8.48 -14.99 -2.46
C ARG A 197 -8.30 -14.71 -0.97
N ASP A 198 -8.77 -15.63 -0.12
CA ASP A 198 -8.70 -15.55 1.33
C ASP A 198 -7.33 -15.93 1.90
N LYS A 199 -6.46 -16.55 1.08
CA LYS A 199 -5.15 -17.06 1.47
C LYS A 199 -4.04 -16.04 1.29
N ILE A 200 -4.09 -15.16 0.29
CA ILE A 200 -3.10 -14.09 0.13
C ILE A 200 -3.28 -13.07 1.27
N ILE A 201 -2.19 -12.78 1.98
CA ILE A 201 -2.20 -11.88 3.14
C ILE A 201 -1.31 -10.67 2.95
N ASP A 202 -0.31 -10.71 2.07
CA ASP A 202 0.59 -9.58 1.85
C ASP A 202 1.22 -9.62 0.44
N ILE A 203 1.45 -8.45 -0.14
CA ILE A 203 2.38 -8.25 -1.26
C ILE A 203 3.58 -7.48 -0.71
N SER A 204 4.73 -8.15 -0.70
CA SER A 204 5.98 -7.62 -0.16
C SER A 204 6.90 -7.08 -1.26
N SER A 205 6.67 -7.46 -2.53
CA SER A 205 7.32 -6.87 -3.70
C SER A 205 6.45 -7.07 -4.95
N TRP A 206 6.27 -6.02 -5.75
CA TRP A 206 5.55 -6.11 -7.03
C TRP A 206 6.41 -6.71 -8.15
N GLY A 207 7.69 -6.35 -8.19
CA GLY A 207 8.66 -6.88 -9.13
C GLY A 207 8.20 -6.83 -10.59
N ASN A 208 8.26 -7.99 -11.25
CA ASN A 208 7.95 -8.15 -12.67
C ASN A 208 6.45 -8.29 -12.98
N LEU A 209 5.57 -8.26 -11.96
CA LEU A 209 4.15 -8.53 -12.12
C LEU A 209 3.47 -7.51 -13.04
N LYS A 210 2.85 -8.01 -14.12
CA LYS A 210 1.97 -7.20 -14.97
C LYS A 210 0.52 -7.61 -14.80
N LEU A 211 -0.26 -6.69 -14.23
CA LEU A 211 -1.67 -6.88 -13.92
C LEU A 211 -2.56 -7.03 -15.17
N GLY A 212 -2.32 -6.24 -16.22
CA GLY A 212 -3.20 -6.17 -17.40
C GLY A 212 -4.48 -5.34 -17.17
N ASN A 213 -5.42 -5.37 -18.13
CA ASN A 213 -6.55 -4.43 -18.22
C ASN A 213 -7.94 -5.00 -17.85
N ARG A 214 -8.00 -6.12 -17.13
CA ARG A 214 -9.28 -6.79 -16.80
C ARG A 214 -10.01 -6.20 -15.58
N GLY A 215 -9.37 -5.34 -14.78
CA GLY A 215 -9.87 -4.92 -13.47
C GLY A 215 -9.94 -6.09 -12.47
N SER A 216 -10.43 -5.86 -11.25
CA SER A 216 -10.71 -6.89 -10.23
C SER A 216 -9.53 -7.74 -9.79
N HIS A 217 -8.29 -7.23 -9.95
CA HIS A 217 -7.07 -8.02 -9.74
C HIS A 217 -6.94 -8.61 -8.34
N PHE A 218 -7.43 -7.93 -7.30
CA PHE A 218 -7.44 -8.39 -5.91
C PHE A 218 -8.85 -8.45 -5.31
N ASN A 219 -9.87 -8.65 -6.17
CA ASN A 219 -11.26 -8.63 -5.75
C ASN A 219 -11.55 -9.66 -4.63
N LYS A 220 -12.09 -9.17 -3.51
CA LYS A 220 -12.42 -9.93 -2.29
C LYS A 220 -11.22 -10.65 -1.65
N CYS A 221 -10.01 -10.15 -1.84
CA CYS A 221 -8.86 -10.57 -1.03
C CYS A 221 -8.98 -9.94 0.37
N THR A 222 -9.81 -10.53 1.23
CA THR A 222 -10.24 -9.93 2.51
C THR A 222 -9.14 -9.80 3.55
N ASN A 223 -8.05 -10.57 3.41
CA ASN A 223 -6.90 -10.55 4.32
C ASN A 223 -5.69 -9.80 3.75
N LEU A 224 -5.80 -9.24 2.54
CA LEU A 224 -4.68 -8.62 1.84
C LEU A 224 -4.20 -7.34 2.53
N ASN A 225 -2.88 -7.28 2.72
CA ASN A 225 -2.11 -6.07 2.96
C ASN A 225 -1.12 -5.83 1.82
N ILE A 226 -0.54 -4.63 1.76
CA ILE A 226 0.62 -4.32 0.91
C ILE A 226 1.70 -3.71 1.81
N SER A 227 2.82 -4.42 1.93
CA SER A 227 4.02 -3.95 2.65
C SER A 227 5.16 -3.57 1.70
N SER A 228 4.96 -3.77 0.39
CA SER A 228 5.97 -3.55 -0.65
C SER A 228 6.54 -2.13 -0.63
N LYS A 229 7.85 -2.04 -0.88
CA LYS A 229 8.57 -0.76 -1.03
C LYS A 229 8.65 -0.31 -2.48
N ASP A 230 8.47 -1.22 -3.42
CA ASP A 230 8.33 -0.91 -4.84
C ASP A 230 6.86 -0.67 -5.20
N ASN A 231 6.65 -0.10 -6.38
CA ASN A 231 5.34 0.18 -6.94
C ASN A 231 5.04 -0.78 -8.09
N PRO A 232 3.76 -1.13 -8.33
CA PRO A 232 3.39 -1.94 -9.48
C PRO A 232 3.74 -1.22 -10.79
N ASN A 233 4.18 -1.99 -11.79
CA ASN A 233 4.32 -1.48 -13.14
C ASN A 233 2.95 -1.31 -13.80
N LEU A 234 2.42 -0.08 -13.77
CA LEU A 234 1.11 0.26 -14.35
C LEU A 234 1.19 0.75 -15.81
N LYS A 235 2.35 0.63 -16.47
CA LYS A 235 2.49 1.04 -17.87
C LYS A 235 1.52 0.27 -18.77
N GLY A 236 0.64 1.01 -19.45
CA GLY A 236 -0.39 0.45 -20.32
C GLY A 236 -1.62 -0.09 -19.59
N VAL A 237 -1.71 0.09 -18.27
CA VAL A 237 -2.92 -0.18 -17.50
C VAL A 237 -3.86 1.03 -17.59
N THR A 238 -5.07 0.78 -18.05
CA THR A 238 -6.16 1.74 -18.23
C THR A 238 -7.38 1.39 -17.38
N ASN A 239 -7.51 0.14 -16.94
CA ASN A 239 -8.66 -0.36 -16.19
C ASN A 239 -8.24 -1.06 -14.88
N MET A 240 -8.57 -0.41 -13.76
CA MET A 240 -8.39 -0.93 -12.39
C MET A 240 -9.73 -1.10 -11.66
N SER A 241 -10.85 -1.13 -12.40
CA SER A 241 -12.19 -1.25 -11.81
C SER A 241 -12.29 -2.49 -10.91
N GLY A 242 -12.84 -2.32 -9.70
CA GLY A 242 -13.06 -3.40 -8.74
C GLY A 242 -11.80 -4.03 -8.13
N MET A 243 -10.60 -3.46 -8.37
CA MET A 243 -9.32 -4.09 -7.99
C MET A 243 -9.28 -4.53 -6.52
N PHE A 244 -9.73 -3.70 -5.57
CA PHE A 244 -9.78 -4.01 -4.14
C PHE A 244 -11.23 -4.13 -3.61
N SER A 245 -12.20 -4.37 -4.49
CA SER A 245 -13.59 -4.45 -4.05
C SER A 245 -13.78 -5.63 -3.11
N GLY A 246 -14.34 -5.36 -1.92
CA GLY A 246 -14.55 -6.33 -0.86
C GLY A 246 -13.29 -6.70 -0.07
N CYS A 247 -12.17 -6.00 -0.23
CA CYS A 247 -10.99 -6.17 0.61
C CYS A 247 -11.19 -5.48 1.96
N THR A 248 -11.96 -6.12 2.84
CA THR A 248 -12.48 -5.49 4.08
C THR A 248 -11.40 -5.06 5.08
N LYS A 249 -10.21 -5.68 5.06
CA LYS A 249 -9.07 -5.29 5.92
C LYS A 249 -8.01 -4.45 5.22
N PHE A 250 -8.16 -4.21 3.91
CA PHE A 250 -7.13 -3.55 3.13
C PHE A 250 -7.01 -2.07 3.52
N ASN A 251 -5.78 -1.69 3.88
CA ASN A 251 -5.38 -0.32 4.16
C ASN A 251 -3.87 -0.14 3.87
N GLY A 252 -3.35 -0.84 2.86
CA GLY A 252 -1.92 -0.79 2.48
C GLY A 252 -1.61 0.48 1.68
N ASN A 253 -0.39 1.02 1.85
CA ASN A 253 0.00 2.26 1.18
C ASN A 253 0.05 2.08 -0.36
N ILE A 254 -0.63 2.98 -1.07
CA ILE A 254 -0.71 3.02 -2.54
C ILE A 254 -0.55 4.46 -3.07
N SER A 255 -0.07 5.40 -2.24
CA SER A 255 0.00 6.83 -2.56
C SER A 255 0.83 7.12 -3.82
N ASP A 256 1.84 6.28 -4.07
CA ASP A 256 2.87 6.50 -5.09
C ASP A 256 2.62 5.73 -6.39
N TRP A 257 1.43 5.15 -6.55
CA TRP A 257 1.05 4.46 -7.78
C TRP A 257 0.90 5.45 -8.95
N ASP A 258 1.48 5.09 -10.10
CA ASP A 258 1.34 5.87 -11.33
C ASP A 258 -0.03 5.64 -11.98
N MET A 259 -0.99 6.52 -11.65
CA MET A 259 -2.37 6.48 -12.14
C MET A 259 -2.58 7.22 -13.46
N SER A 260 -1.53 7.82 -14.04
CA SER A 260 -1.62 8.77 -15.15
C SER A 260 -2.26 8.21 -16.43
N ASN A 261 -2.23 6.89 -16.64
CA ASN A 261 -2.84 6.24 -17.81
C ASN A 261 -4.22 5.60 -17.53
N VAL A 262 -4.66 5.62 -16.27
CA VAL A 262 -5.87 4.91 -15.85
C VAL A 262 -7.11 5.72 -16.20
N THR A 263 -8.05 5.11 -16.91
CA THR A 263 -9.31 5.74 -17.32
C THR A 263 -10.53 5.20 -16.57
N ASN A 264 -10.41 4.03 -15.94
CA ASN A 264 -11.50 3.39 -15.20
C ASN A 264 -11.03 2.86 -13.83
N ILE A 265 -11.55 3.47 -12.76
CA ILE A 265 -11.34 3.07 -11.36
C ILE A 265 -12.66 2.68 -10.68
N ALA A 266 -13.71 2.42 -11.46
CA ALA A 266 -15.03 2.14 -10.92
C ALA A 266 -15.01 0.99 -9.90
N GLY A 267 -15.56 1.24 -8.71
CA GLY A 267 -15.69 0.23 -7.65
C GLY A 267 -14.36 -0.25 -7.06
N MET A 268 -13.22 0.40 -7.33
CA MET A 268 -11.91 -0.08 -6.88
C MET A 268 -11.85 -0.35 -5.37
N PHE A 269 -12.48 0.48 -4.53
CA PHE A 269 -12.57 0.30 -3.07
C PHE A 269 -13.99 -0.01 -2.58
N SER A 270 -14.88 -0.46 -3.47
CA SER A 270 -16.25 -0.79 -3.08
C SER A 270 -16.25 -1.90 -2.02
N ARG A 271 -16.85 -1.65 -0.85
CA ARG A 271 -16.87 -2.52 0.34
C ARG A 271 -15.49 -2.78 0.97
N ALA A 272 -14.48 -1.97 0.67
CA ALA A 272 -13.20 -1.98 1.39
C ALA A 272 -13.34 -1.16 2.68
N SER A 273 -14.08 -1.70 3.65
CA SER A 273 -14.56 -0.95 4.82
C SER A 273 -13.47 -0.31 5.69
N SER A 274 -12.26 -0.90 5.71
CA SER A 274 -11.11 -0.40 6.47
C SER A 274 -10.21 0.57 5.70
N PHE A 275 -10.46 0.78 4.40
CA PHE A 275 -9.60 1.60 3.56
C PHE A 275 -9.72 3.08 3.91
N ASN A 276 -8.60 3.70 4.25
CA ASN A 276 -8.47 5.12 4.56
C ASN A 276 -7.04 5.64 4.29
N GLN A 277 -6.36 5.08 3.27
CA GLN A 277 -5.00 5.51 2.89
C GLN A 277 -5.03 6.78 2.05
N ASP A 278 -3.99 7.61 2.21
CA ASP A 278 -3.82 8.84 1.45
C ASP A 278 -3.57 8.51 -0.04
N ILE A 279 -4.45 9.05 -0.87
CA ILE A 279 -4.45 8.96 -2.34
C ILE A 279 -4.58 10.34 -2.98
N SER A 280 -4.30 11.40 -2.22
CA SER A 280 -4.35 12.80 -2.68
C SER A 280 -3.41 13.06 -3.85
N ARG A 281 -2.31 12.29 -3.94
CA ARG A 281 -1.25 12.42 -4.96
C ARG A 281 -1.53 11.69 -6.28
N TRP A 282 -2.63 10.95 -6.38
CA TRP A 282 -2.97 10.26 -7.62
C TRP A 282 -3.34 11.23 -8.73
N ASP A 283 -2.71 11.05 -9.90
CA ASP A 283 -3.16 11.71 -11.13
C ASP A 283 -4.38 10.98 -11.69
N VAL A 284 -5.57 11.55 -11.47
CA VAL A 284 -6.85 11.04 -11.99
C VAL A 284 -7.37 11.83 -13.20
N SER A 285 -6.54 12.69 -13.80
CA SER A 285 -6.94 13.60 -14.90
C SER A 285 -7.39 12.87 -16.18
N ASN A 286 -7.09 11.58 -16.31
CA ASN A 286 -7.54 10.72 -17.42
C ASN A 286 -8.71 9.79 -17.04
N VAL A 287 -9.17 9.80 -15.78
CA VAL A 287 -10.29 8.98 -15.34
C VAL A 287 -11.59 9.47 -15.96
N ILE A 288 -12.32 8.55 -16.58
CA ILE A 288 -13.64 8.77 -17.20
C ILE A 288 -14.74 8.19 -16.31
N ASN A 289 -14.46 7.07 -15.64
CA ASN A 289 -15.42 6.35 -14.80
C ASN A 289 -14.84 6.08 -13.40
N MET A 290 -15.51 6.65 -12.39
CA MET A 290 -15.24 6.40 -10.97
C MET A 290 -16.50 5.98 -10.20
N SER A 291 -17.53 5.50 -10.91
CA SER A 291 -18.76 5.00 -10.27
C SER A 291 -18.44 3.96 -9.21
N THR A 292 -19.15 4.02 -8.09
CA THR A 292 -19.04 3.11 -6.95
C THR A 292 -17.66 3.03 -6.24
N LEU A 293 -16.70 3.91 -6.59
CA LEU A 293 -15.30 3.81 -6.14
C LEU A 293 -15.17 3.67 -4.61
N PHE A 294 -15.93 4.43 -3.82
CA PHE A 294 -15.94 4.35 -2.35
C PHE A 294 -17.27 3.84 -1.77
N THR A 295 -18.10 3.15 -2.57
CA THR A 295 -19.36 2.59 -2.04
C THR A 295 -19.07 1.65 -0.87
N GLU A 296 -19.66 1.90 0.30
CA GLU A 296 -19.44 1.13 1.54
C GLU A 296 -17.97 1.10 2.03
N ALA A 297 -17.12 2.04 1.61
CA ALA A 297 -15.79 2.28 2.20
C ALA A 297 -15.97 3.12 3.48
N THR A 298 -16.51 2.50 4.53
CA THR A 298 -17.06 3.20 5.70
C THR A 298 -16.07 4.08 6.47
N LEU A 299 -14.77 3.76 6.46
CA LEU A 299 -13.74 4.56 7.14
C LEU A 299 -13.06 5.60 6.24
N PHE A 300 -13.33 5.61 4.93
CA PHE A 300 -12.63 6.50 4.01
C PHE A 300 -13.01 7.97 4.26
N ASN A 301 -12.00 8.80 4.55
CA ASN A 301 -12.15 10.24 4.77
C ASN A 301 -10.87 11.02 4.42
N GLN A 302 -10.09 10.57 3.44
CA GLN A 302 -8.86 11.25 3.01
C GLN A 302 -9.15 12.39 2.05
N ASP A 303 -8.32 13.44 2.12
CA ASP A 303 -8.47 14.63 1.26
C ASP A 303 -8.20 14.27 -0.22
N ILE A 304 -9.24 14.42 -1.03
CA ILE A 304 -9.23 14.24 -2.48
C ILE A 304 -9.68 15.51 -3.21
N SER A 305 -9.68 16.65 -2.51
CA SER A 305 -10.08 17.95 -3.07
C SER A 305 -9.19 18.41 -4.23
N GLY A 306 -7.95 17.92 -4.30
CA GLY A 306 -6.97 18.21 -5.34
C GLY A 306 -7.09 17.38 -6.62
N TRP A 307 -8.00 16.41 -6.68
CA TRP A 307 -8.18 15.57 -7.88
C TRP A 307 -8.76 16.37 -9.07
N ASP A 308 -8.12 16.25 -10.23
CA ASP A 308 -8.69 16.73 -11.50
C ASP A 308 -9.71 15.71 -12.04
N VAL A 309 -10.99 16.01 -11.83
CA VAL A 309 -12.12 15.17 -12.27
C VAL A 309 -12.82 15.69 -13.53
N SER A 310 -12.21 16.65 -14.25
CA SER A 310 -12.83 17.35 -15.39
C SER A 310 -13.25 16.45 -16.56
N LYS A 311 -12.62 15.26 -16.69
CA LYS A 311 -12.96 14.25 -17.71
C LYS A 311 -13.97 13.19 -17.24
N VAL A 312 -14.33 13.18 -15.97
CA VAL A 312 -15.23 12.17 -15.41
C VAL A 312 -16.64 12.38 -15.93
N THR A 313 -17.26 11.29 -16.40
CA THR A 313 -18.63 11.31 -16.92
C THR A 313 -19.62 10.58 -16.02
N ASN A 314 -19.12 9.66 -15.18
CA ASN A 314 -19.94 8.82 -14.30
C ASN A 314 -19.41 8.80 -12.85
N MET A 315 -20.22 9.33 -11.94
CA MET A 315 -20.01 9.35 -10.49
C MET A 315 -21.14 8.62 -9.73
N GLU A 316 -21.88 7.71 -10.40
CA GLU A 316 -22.93 6.91 -9.75
C GLU A 316 -22.40 6.23 -8.49
N ALA A 317 -23.11 6.43 -7.37
CA ALA A 317 -22.85 5.81 -6.09
C ALA A 317 -21.43 6.01 -5.52
N LEU A 318 -20.69 7.05 -5.96
CA LEU A 318 -19.29 7.28 -5.60
C LEU A 318 -19.02 7.16 -4.09
N PHE A 319 -19.86 7.81 -3.26
CA PHE A 319 -19.78 7.80 -1.79
C PHE A 319 -21.00 7.14 -1.12
N THR A 320 -21.74 6.28 -1.83
CA THR A 320 -22.89 5.59 -1.23
C THR A 320 -22.44 4.81 0.01
N ARG A 321 -23.04 5.07 1.17
CA ARG A 321 -22.67 4.43 2.46
C ARG A 321 -21.20 4.62 2.87
N ALA A 322 -20.50 5.62 2.34
CA ALA A 322 -19.19 6.04 2.85
C ALA A 322 -19.41 6.92 4.09
N THR A 323 -19.81 6.30 5.21
CA THR A 323 -20.38 7.00 6.37
C THR A 323 -19.43 8.02 7.01
N SER A 324 -18.11 7.80 6.93
CA SER A 324 -17.11 8.75 7.48
C SER A 324 -16.73 9.90 6.55
N PHE A 325 -17.04 9.82 5.26
CA PHE A 325 -16.55 10.79 4.27
C PHE A 325 -17.17 12.18 4.49
N ASN A 326 -16.32 13.20 4.69
CA ASN A 326 -16.74 14.59 4.89
C ASN A 326 -15.70 15.59 4.37
N GLN A 327 -15.00 15.28 3.28
CA GLN A 327 -13.98 16.14 2.69
C GLN A 327 -14.59 17.17 1.72
N ASN A 328 -14.02 18.38 1.70
CA ASN A 328 -14.53 19.47 0.88
C ASN A 328 -14.11 19.30 -0.59
N ILE A 329 -15.08 18.92 -1.42
CA ILE A 329 -14.91 18.67 -2.86
C ILE A 329 -15.64 19.72 -3.72
N ASN A 330 -15.97 20.89 -3.17
CA ASN A 330 -16.64 21.97 -3.90
C ASN A 330 -15.82 22.46 -5.11
N ARG A 331 -14.49 22.28 -5.06
CA ARG A 331 -13.54 22.70 -6.11
C ARG A 331 -13.47 21.76 -7.32
N TRP A 332 -14.13 20.61 -7.28
CA TRP A 332 -14.13 19.67 -8.41
C TRP A 332 -14.86 20.24 -9.62
N ASP A 333 -14.22 20.18 -10.80
CA ASP A 333 -14.89 20.44 -12.07
C ASP A 333 -15.73 19.22 -12.48
N VAL A 334 -17.01 19.26 -12.17
CA VAL A 334 -17.98 18.21 -12.52
C VAL A 334 -18.75 18.50 -13.81
N SER A 335 -18.33 19.49 -14.61
CA SER A 335 -19.06 19.95 -15.80
C SER A 335 -19.20 18.90 -16.91
N SER A 336 -18.43 17.81 -16.87
CA SER A 336 -18.52 16.67 -17.78
C SER A 336 -19.41 15.53 -17.27
N VAL A 337 -19.84 15.57 -16.01
CA VAL A 337 -20.59 14.48 -15.38
C VAL A 337 -22.01 14.42 -15.92
N THR A 338 -22.46 13.21 -16.25
CA THR A 338 -23.83 12.95 -16.76
C THR A 338 -24.66 12.10 -15.81
N ASN A 339 -24.03 11.33 -14.92
CA ASN A 339 -24.68 10.44 -13.95
C ASN A 339 -24.11 10.63 -12.54
N MET A 340 -24.97 11.03 -11.60
CA MET A 340 -24.68 11.18 -10.16
C MET A 340 -25.68 10.39 -9.29
N LYS A 341 -26.34 9.37 -9.86
CA LYS A 341 -27.32 8.56 -9.13
C LYS A 341 -26.73 8.04 -7.82
N GLY A 342 -27.39 8.33 -6.70
CA GLY A 342 -27.01 7.84 -5.38
C GLY A 342 -25.65 8.29 -4.86
N MET A 343 -25.00 9.31 -5.45
CA MET A 343 -23.61 9.68 -5.16
C MET A 343 -23.31 9.78 -3.66
N PHE A 344 -24.20 10.39 -2.87
CA PHE A 344 -24.08 10.54 -1.41
C PHE A 344 -25.20 9.81 -0.65
N SER A 345 -25.85 8.81 -1.25
CA SER A 345 -26.90 8.07 -0.56
C SER A 345 -26.32 7.38 0.67
N LYS A 346 -26.87 7.66 1.86
CA LYS A 346 -26.36 7.14 3.15
C LYS A 346 -24.91 7.55 3.47
N ALA A 347 -24.42 8.67 2.91
CA ALA A 347 -23.19 9.29 3.36
C ALA A 347 -23.47 10.12 4.62
N GLU A 348 -23.56 9.43 5.76
CA GLU A 348 -24.12 9.96 7.02
C GLU A 348 -23.44 11.25 7.49
N ASN A 349 -22.11 11.37 7.40
CA ASN A 349 -21.37 12.55 7.89
C ASN A 349 -21.14 13.64 6.84
N PHE A 350 -21.46 13.42 5.56
CA PHE A 350 -21.12 14.37 4.50
C PHE A 350 -21.96 15.65 4.62
N ASN A 351 -21.31 16.79 4.86
CA ASN A 351 -21.97 18.09 4.97
C ASN A 351 -21.06 19.24 4.49
N GLN A 352 -20.47 19.09 3.31
CA GLN A 352 -19.61 20.10 2.68
C GLN A 352 -20.34 20.85 1.57
N PRO A 353 -20.01 22.13 1.31
CA PRO A 353 -20.63 22.90 0.24
C PRO A 353 -20.41 22.23 -1.13
N LEU A 354 -21.41 22.33 -1.99
CA LEU A 354 -21.38 21.84 -3.38
C LEU A 354 -21.93 22.89 -4.38
N ASN A 355 -22.06 24.14 -3.93
CA ASN A 355 -22.72 25.22 -4.66
C ASN A 355 -21.92 25.69 -5.89
N ASP A 356 -20.63 25.35 -5.99
CA ASP A 356 -19.76 25.74 -7.12
C ASP A 356 -19.83 24.76 -8.30
N TRP A 357 -20.50 23.62 -8.14
CA TRP A 357 -20.59 22.58 -9.15
C TRP A 357 -21.45 23.00 -10.36
N ASP A 358 -20.88 22.92 -11.56
CA ASP A 358 -21.64 22.96 -12.81
C ASP A 358 -22.27 21.60 -13.12
N ILE A 359 -23.54 21.46 -12.75
CA ILE A 359 -24.33 20.24 -12.97
C ILE A 359 -25.12 20.25 -14.29
N SER A 360 -24.89 21.21 -15.19
CA SER A 360 -25.73 21.45 -16.38
C SER A 360 -25.73 20.33 -17.43
N LYS A 361 -24.89 19.30 -17.27
CA LYS A 361 -24.89 18.08 -18.10
C LYS A 361 -25.49 16.85 -17.41
N VAL A 362 -25.75 16.91 -16.10
CA VAL A 362 -26.26 15.78 -15.32
C VAL A 362 -27.68 15.42 -15.77
N ARG A 363 -27.91 14.13 -16.00
CA ARG A 363 -29.21 13.57 -16.39
C ARG A 363 -29.89 12.82 -15.26
N ASN A 364 -29.11 12.13 -14.42
CA ASN A 364 -29.61 11.28 -13.35
C ASN A 364 -29.02 11.68 -11.99
N MET A 365 -29.89 12.09 -11.08
CA MET A 365 -29.64 12.41 -9.67
C MET A 365 -30.57 11.62 -8.74
N SER A 366 -31.16 10.51 -9.21
CA SER A 366 -32.02 9.69 -8.37
C SER A 366 -31.24 9.24 -7.13
N PHE A 367 -31.87 9.30 -5.95
CA PHE A 367 -31.25 8.94 -4.67
C PHE A 367 -30.01 9.75 -4.23
N MET A 368 -29.66 10.86 -4.89
CA MET A 368 -28.41 11.63 -4.67
C MET A 368 -28.01 11.76 -3.20
N PHE A 369 -28.94 12.21 -2.34
CA PHE A 369 -28.81 12.43 -0.90
C PHE A 369 -29.84 11.60 -0.10
N SER A 370 -30.30 10.47 -0.63
CA SER A 370 -31.25 9.63 0.10
C SER A 370 -30.61 9.08 1.38
N ALA A 371 -31.24 9.37 2.52
CA ALA A 371 -30.76 9.05 3.87
C ALA A 371 -29.34 9.59 4.15
N ALA A 372 -28.99 10.75 3.60
CA ALA A 372 -27.80 11.50 4.01
C ALA A 372 -28.16 12.34 5.26
N ASP A 373 -27.77 11.84 6.44
CA ASP A 373 -28.27 12.33 7.72
C ASP A 373 -27.72 13.70 8.14
N SER A 374 -26.59 14.13 7.56
CA SER A 374 -25.97 15.43 7.88
C SER A 374 -26.07 16.49 6.77
N PHE A 375 -26.38 16.11 5.52
CA PHE A 375 -26.26 17.02 4.38
C PHE A 375 -27.36 18.09 4.38
N ASN A 376 -26.99 19.34 4.65
CA ASN A 376 -27.91 20.48 4.65
C ASN A 376 -27.24 21.77 4.14
N GLN A 377 -26.56 21.69 3.00
CA GLN A 377 -25.92 22.83 2.33
C GLN A 377 -26.81 23.42 1.23
N ASP A 378 -26.67 24.72 0.98
CA ASP A 378 -27.44 25.41 -0.07
C ASP A 378 -26.97 24.99 -1.47
N ILE A 379 -27.81 24.22 -2.15
CA ILE A 379 -27.63 23.82 -3.55
C ILE A 379 -28.78 24.34 -4.43
N SER A 380 -29.57 25.29 -3.94
CA SER A 380 -30.61 25.95 -4.73
C SER A 380 -30.10 26.64 -6.01
N PRO A 381 -28.83 27.10 -6.11
CA PRO A 381 -28.32 27.70 -7.35
C PRO A 381 -28.04 26.72 -8.51
N TRP A 382 -28.14 25.40 -8.27
CA TRP A 382 -27.86 24.39 -9.30
C TRP A 382 -28.79 24.47 -10.52
N LYS A 383 -28.20 24.45 -11.72
CA LYS A 383 -28.89 24.45 -13.02
C LYS A 383 -29.33 23.05 -13.42
N VAL A 384 -30.54 22.65 -12.99
CA VAL A 384 -31.08 21.28 -13.11
C VAL A 384 -31.98 21.05 -14.33
N GLU A 385 -31.98 21.95 -15.33
CA GLU A 385 -32.92 21.88 -16.47
C GLU A 385 -32.75 20.61 -17.32
N LYS A 386 -31.57 19.97 -17.22
CA LYS A 386 -31.21 18.76 -17.95
C LYS A 386 -31.43 17.46 -17.18
N VAL A 387 -31.81 17.54 -15.89
CA VAL A 387 -32.03 16.38 -15.02
C VAL A 387 -33.40 15.77 -15.32
N THR A 388 -33.40 14.56 -15.87
CA THR A 388 -34.62 13.82 -16.23
C THR A 388 -35.04 12.80 -15.17
N SER A 389 -34.09 12.39 -14.31
CA SER A 389 -34.32 11.40 -13.24
C SER A 389 -33.82 11.91 -11.90
N CYS A 390 -34.72 12.24 -10.98
CA CYS A 390 -34.42 12.76 -9.64
C CYS A 390 -35.28 12.09 -8.55
N ARG A 391 -35.89 10.94 -8.87
CA ARG A 391 -36.69 10.17 -7.92
C ARG A 391 -35.92 9.92 -6.63
N LEU A 392 -36.59 10.17 -5.49
CA LEU A 392 -36.04 9.98 -4.15
C LEU A 392 -34.73 10.74 -3.90
N PHE A 393 -34.50 11.87 -4.60
CA PHE A 393 -33.30 12.72 -4.50
C PHE A 393 -32.81 12.92 -3.06
N ASN A 394 -33.71 13.23 -2.13
CA ASN A 394 -33.43 13.41 -0.71
C ASN A 394 -34.41 12.59 0.16
N TYR A 395 -34.76 11.37 -0.25
CA TYR A 395 -35.67 10.53 0.54
C TYR A 395 -35.05 10.18 1.90
N ALA A 396 -35.76 10.47 2.99
CA ALA A 396 -35.29 10.30 4.37
C ALA A 396 -33.99 11.06 4.71
N GLY A 397 -33.63 12.11 3.97
CA GLY A 397 -32.48 12.99 4.28
C GLY A 397 -32.91 14.33 4.88
N VAL A 398 -31.96 15.06 5.48
CA VAL A 398 -32.21 16.29 6.26
C VAL A 398 -32.17 17.59 5.45
N LEU A 399 -31.90 17.53 4.14
CA LEU A 399 -31.77 18.72 3.29
C LEU A 399 -33.05 19.58 3.31
N SER A 400 -32.89 20.81 3.80
CA SER A 400 -33.97 21.80 3.93
C SER A 400 -34.61 22.12 2.58
N PRO A 401 -35.95 22.27 2.49
CA PRO A 401 -36.62 22.60 1.23
C PRO A 401 -36.09 23.87 0.53
N ALA A 402 -35.70 24.90 1.30
CA ALA A 402 -35.15 26.14 0.77
C ALA A 402 -33.77 25.98 0.09
N PHE A 403 -33.04 24.91 0.42
CA PHE A 403 -31.72 24.61 -0.12
C PHE A 403 -31.77 23.64 -1.31
N ARG A 404 -32.97 23.25 -1.76
CA ARG A 404 -33.14 22.29 -2.87
C ARG A 404 -33.15 23.01 -4.23
N PRO A 405 -32.59 22.40 -5.28
CA PRO A 405 -32.78 22.88 -6.64
C PRO A 405 -34.25 22.76 -7.07
N ASN A 406 -34.67 23.61 -8.00
CA ASN A 406 -36.01 23.54 -8.58
C ASN A 406 -36.05 22.56 -9.76
N PHE A 407 -36.41 21.30 -9.51
CA PHE A 407 -36.54 20.28 -10.55
C PHE A 407 -37.83 20.47 -11.38
N THR A 408 -37.71 21.09 -12.55
CA THR A 408 -38.83 21.31 -13.48
C THR A 408 -38.97 20.22 -14.55
N ALA A 409 -37.89 19.51 -14.88
CA ALA A 409 -37.83 18.52 -15.98
C ALA A 409 -37.81 17.05 -15.52
N CYS A 410 -38.04 16.80 -14.22
CA CYS A 410 -37.82 15.50 -13.61
C CYS A 410 -39.10 14.65 -13.48
N ASN A 411 -38.99 13.36 -13.81
CA ASN A 411 -40.01 12.36 -13.47
C ASN A 411 -39.81 11.88 -12.02
N PHE A 412 -40.81 12.09 -11.16
CA PHE A 412 -40.81 11.75 -9.73
C PHE A 412 -41.05 10.26 -9.43
#